data_AF-A0A2E2EEW3-F1
#
_entry.id   AF-A0A2E2EEW3-F1
#
_cell.length_a   1.000
_cell.length_b   1.000
_cell.length_c   1.000
_cell.angle_alpha   90.00
_cell.angle_beta   90.00
_cell.angle_gamma   90.00
#
_symmetry.space_group_name_H-M   'P 1'
#
loop_
_entity.id
_entity.type
_entity.pdbx_description
1 polymer ?
#
loop_
_entity_poly.entity_id
_entity_poly.type
_entity_poly.pdbx_seq_one_letter_code
_entity_poly.pdbx_strand_id
1 'polypeptide(L)'
;MVLKVLPILILLMSFSTEARRSKKAIYFKRAQIQFKKKNYPASLKYLQKAYNFKRTKSIPASPLYLISVNYHKIRKYSYSIYFFNRFIKNNYKRKHIQVIQALRKDEVYEVDIPKVLNSSYFYLAQNYYARFLRTEKISDAKAAKRYFKICDETDFNSKCSAFLDNIDKKIEYIIKKRKNFEFFLYFGRMLYQDRVQIEENSSSIQSDLISNNSTICYGAGLRYGSAFNGYEVSGATCSGTTTVAGEARGESITNNYKQSGVPVASMLFELGYYIRPDNEKTRLGLSLPLIYRVGSYSSPDGYTINNESEINYGIMGTAGMQLPLFELQTKLGHLNKSNLLMINLLYTF
;
A
#
# COMPACT_ATOMS: atom_id res chain seq x y z
N MET A 1 50.41 92.53 4.81
CA MET A 1 50.65 91.33 3.98
C MET A 1 50.11 90.12 4.72
N VAL A 2 48.83 89.77 4.53
CA VAL A 2 48.19 88.66 5.21
C VAL A 2 47.17 88.02 4.26
N LEU A 3 47.28 86.69 4.12
CA LEU A 3 46.30 85.71 3.63
C LEU A 3 45.61 85.95 2.26
N LYS A 4 46.10 85.24 1.23
CA LYS A 4 45.31 84.81 0.06
C LYS A 4 45.71 83.40 -0.44
N VAL A 5 45.68 82.39 0.44
CA VAL A 5 45.98 80.98 0.03
C VAL A 5 44.96 79.96 0.56
N LEU A 6 43.93 80.35 1.30
CA LEU A 6 43.06 79.37 1.97
C LEU A 6 41.87 78.73 1.19
N PRO A 7 41.44 79.13 -0.03
CA PRO A 7 40.26 78.49 -0.63
C PRO A 7 40.56 77.29 -1.56
N ILE A 8 41.82 77.00 -1.88
CA ILE A 8 42.18 75.93 -2.84
C ILE A 8 42.33 74.55 -2.17
N LEU A 9 42.50 74.48 -0.84
CA LEU A 9 42.68 73.20 -0.14
C LEU A 9 41.36 72.47 0.20
N ILE A 10 40.21 73.14 0.11
CA ILE A 10 38.91 72.55 0.47
C ILE A 10 38.27 71.81 -0.72
N LEU A 11 38.68 72.09 -1.96
CA LEU A 11 38.15 71.41 -3.15
C LEU A 11 38.80 70.05 -3.47
N LEU A 12 39.92 69.71 -2.82
CA LEU A 12 40.63 68.43 -3.01
C LEU A 12 40.24 67.34 -1.99
N MET A 13 39.36 67.66 -1.03
CA MET A 13 38.85 66.72 -0.03
C MET A 13 37.49 66.14 -0.39
N SER A 14 37.20 65.98 -1.69
CA SER A 14 36.12 65.10 -2.16
C SER A 14 36.55 63.63 -2.05
N PHE A 15 36.87 63.19 -0.83
CA PHE A 15 36.95 61.76 -0.54
C PHE A 15 35.53 61.22 -0.60
N SER A 16 35.17 60.65 -1.74
CA SER A 16 34.09 59.67 -1.83
C SER A 16 34.38 58.59 -0.79
N THR A 17 33.74 58.70 0.37
CA THR A 17 33.73 57.68 1.41
C THR A 17 32.95 56.50 0.86
N GLU A 18 33.64 55.65 0.08
CA GLU A 18 33.16 54.33 -0.26
C GLU A 18 33.03 53.55 1.05
N ALA A 19 31.81 53.55 1.61
CA ALA A 19 31.47 52.75 2.78
C ALA A 19 31.90 51.30 2.51
N ARG A 20 33.01 50.86 3.14
CA ARG A 20 33.56 49.51 2.99
C ARG A 20 32.46 48.50 3.30
N ARG A 21 31.88 47.91 2.25
CA ARG A 21 30.83 46.88 2.38
C ARG A 21 31.36 45.77 3.27
N SER A 22 30.65 45.44 4.34
CA SER A 22 31.05 44.38 5.26
C SER A 22 31.31 43.07 4.51
N LYS A 23 32.30 42.28 4.97
CA LYS A 23 32.62 40.97 4.36
C LYS A 23 31.37 40.09 4.20
N LYS A 24 30.43 40.16 5.15
CA LYS A 24 29.13 39.46 5.08
C LYS A 24 28.28 39.91 3.89
N ALA A 25 28.16 41.22 3.67
CA ALA A 25 27.39 41.77 2.54
C ALA A 25 27.98 41.35 1.19
N ILE A 26 29.32 41.32 1.07
CA ILE A 26 30.01 40.86 -0.15
C ILE A 26 29.67 39.40 -0.44
N TYR A 27 29.79 38.52 0.56
CA TYR A 27 29.48 37.11 0.39
C TYR A 27 28.01 36.84 0.14
N PHE A 28 27.10 37.57 0.77
CA PHE A 28 25.66 37.45 0.50
C PHE A 28 25.32 37.86 -0.94
N LYS A 29 25.89 38.97 -1.45
CA LYS A 29 25.71 39.37 -2.86
C LYS A 29 26.23 38.31 -3.83
N ARG A 30 27.41 37.72 -3.55
CA ARG A 30 27.95 36.59 -4.35
C ARG A 30 27.02 35.37 -4.31
N ALA A 31 26.44 35.05 -3.16
CA ALA A 31 25.48 33.96 -3.04
C ALA A 31 24.21 34.19 -3.88
N GLN A 32 23.69 35.42 -3.91
CA GLN A 32 22.54 35.79 -4.75
C GLN A 32 22.86 35.64 -6.24
N ILE A 33 24.06 36.05 -6.67
CA ILE A 33 24.52 35.90 -8.06
C ILE A 33 24.57 34.41 -8.44
N GLN A 34 25.19 33.56 -7.60
CA GLN A 34 25.25 32.12 -7.87
C GLN A 34 23.87 31.47 -7.87
N PHE A 35 22.96 31.92 -6.99
CA PHE A 35 21.57 31.45 -6.99
C PHE A 35 20.87 31.77 -8.32
N LYS A 36 21.00 33.01 -8.82
CA LYS A 36 20.46 33.41 -10.13
C LYS A 36 21.05 32.58 -11.28
N LYS A 37 22.33 32.22 -11.19
CA LYS A 37 23.01 31.30 -12.13
C LYS A 37 22.62 29.81 -11.93
N LYS A 38 21.65 29.51 -11.07
CA LYS A 38 21.21 28.14 -10.71
C LYS A 38 22.33 27.27 -10.10
N ASN A 39 23.44 27.85 -9.68
CA ASN A 39 24.52 27.15 -8.97
C ASN A 39 24.28 27.18 -7.46
N TYR A 40 23.29 26.40 -7.03
CA TYR A 40 22.84 26.36 -5.64
C TYR A 40 23.91 25.88 -4.64
N PRO A 41 24.73 24.85 -4.93
CA PRO A 41 25.83 24.46 -4.04
C PRO A 41 26.84 25.59 -3.81
N ALA A 42 27.22 26.34 -4.86
CA ALA A 42 28.12 27.49 -4.71
C ALA A 42 27.46 28.64 -3.92
N SER A 43 26.16 28.89 -4.15
CA SER A 43 25.39 29.86 -3.36
C SER A 43 25.44 29.53 -1.86
N LEU A 44 25.23 28.26 -1.49
CA LEU A 44 25.34 27.80 -0.10
C LEU A 44 26.75 27.97 0.47
N LYS A 45 27.80 27.65 -0.30
CA LYS A 45 29.19 27.85 0.14
C LYS A 45 29.46 29.33 0.49
N TYR A 46 28.97 30.28 -0.30
CA TYR A 46 29.11 31.71 0.02
C TYR A 46 28.27 32.12 1.23
N LEU A 47 27.06 31.58 1.39
CA LEU A 47 26.24 31.82 2.58
C LEU A 47 26.89 31.29 3.86
N GLN A 48 27.55 30.13 3.81
CA GLN A 48 28.29 29.56 4.94
C GLN A 48 29.51 30.40 5.34
N LYS A 49 30.17 31.06 4.38
CA LYS A 49 31.25 32.03 4.66
C LYS A 49 30.73 33.30 5.34
N ALA A 50 29.48 33.69 5.10
CA ALA A 50 28.87 34.89 5.66
C ALA A 50 28.17 34.64 7.02
N TYR A 51 27.60 33.45 7.20
CA TYR A 51 26.71 33.12 8.32
C TYR A 51 26.99 31.74 8.90
N ASN A 52 26.94 31.62 10.22
CA ASN A 52 27.06 30.33 10.90
C ASN A 52 25.71 29.60 10.91
N PHE A 53 25.60 28.54 10.11
CA PHE A 53 24.37 27.75 9.96
C PHE A 53 23.93 27.03 11.23
N LYS A 54 24.82 26.84 12.21
CA LYS A 54 24.47 26.30 13.53
C LYS A 54 23.78 27.35 14.42
N ARG A 55 24.07 28.64 14.22
CA ARG A 55 23.51 29.77 14.98
C ARG A 55 22.40 30.49 14.18
N THR A 56 21.34 29.77 13.85
CA THR A 56 20.26 30.28 12.96
C THR A 56 19.49 31.49 13.48
N LYS A 57 19.47 31.72 14.80
CA LYS A 57 18.80 32.88 15.41
C LYS A 57 19.42 34.22 14.98
N SER A 58 20.72 34.27 14.69
CA SER A 58 21.43 35.50 14.31
C SER A 58 21.49 35.73 12.80
N ILE A 59 20.90 34.84 12.00
CA ILE A 59 20.86 34.96 10.54
C ILE A 59 19.64 35.84 10.17
N PRO A 60 19.84 36.94 9.42
CA PRO A 60 18.73 37.78 8.96
C PRO A 60 17.74 37.02 8.07
N ALA A 61 16.53 37.57 7.91
CA ALA A 61 15.44 36.97 7.16
C ALA A 61 15.83 36.55 5.72
N SER A 62 16.39 37.47 4.93
CA SER A 62 16.67 37.24 3.50
C SER A 62 17.72 36.15 3.26
N PRO A 63 18.87 36.14 3.96
CA PRO A 63 19.79 35.00 3.91
C PRO A 63 19.16 33.69 4.36
N LEU A 64 18.34 33.70 5.43
CA LEU A 64 17.71 32.49 5.95
C LEU A 64 16.72 31.89 4.95
N TYR A 65 15.92 32.74 4.29
CA TYR A 65 15.05 32.33 3.19
C TYR A 65 15.86 31.76 2.00
N LEU A 66 16.92 32.45 1.57
CA LEU A 66 17.76 32.01 0.46
C LEU A 66 18.47 30.67 0.75
N ILE A 67 18.93 30.44 1.99
CA ILE A 67 19.47 29.15 2.45
C ILE A 67 18.41 28.06 2.28
N SER A 68 17.19 28.32 2.75
CA SER A 68 16.06 27.37 2.70
C SER A 68 15.73 26.96 1.28
N VAL A 69 15.62 27.92 0.36
CA VAL A 69 15.32 27.68 -1.07
C VAL A 69 16.46 26.94 -1.76
N ASN A 70 17.72 27.30 -1.49
CA ASN A 70 18.86 26.56 -2.03
C ASN A 70 18.82 25.08 -1.65
N TYR A 71 18.57 24.77 -0.37
CA TYR A 71 18.44 23.37 0.08
C TYR A 71 17.28 22.62 -0.57
N HIS A 72 16.16 23.29 -0.83
CA HIS A 72 15.06 22.73 -1.60
C HIS A 72 15.50 22.41 -3.04
N LYS A 73 16.17 23.34 -3.72
CA LYS A 73 16.61 23.17 -5.12
C LYS A 73 17.65 22.06 -5.30
N ILE A 74 18.45 21.75 -4.28
CA ILE A 74 19.38 20.60 -4.29
C ILE A 74 18.78 19.33 -3.66
N ARG A 75 17.45 19.27 -3.48
CA ARG A 75 16.71 18.11 -2.95
C ARG A 75 17.11 17.66 -1.54
N LYS A 76 17.72 18.55 -0.75
CA LYS A 76 18.04 18.32 0.67
C LYS A 76 16.87 18.78 1.56
N TYR A 77 15.74 18.11 1.40
CA TYR A 77 14.44 18.52 1.96
C TYR A 77 14.43 18.70 3.48
N SER A 78 15.09 17.83 4.24
CA SER A 78 15.17 17.96 5.70
C SER A 78 15.84 19.26 6.16
N TYR A 79 16.93 19.66 5.48
CA TYR A 79 17.60 20.94 5.75
C TYR A 79 16.73 22.12 5.32
N SER A 80 16.07 22.02 4.16
CA SER A 80 15.16 23.07 3.70
C SER A 80 14.02 23.31 4.68
N ILE A 81 13.36 22.24 5.15
CA ILE A 81 12.31 22.29 6.19
C ILE A 81 12.85 22.95 7.47
N TYR A 82 14.03 22.53 7.94
CA TYR A 82 14.65 23.11 9.12
C TYR A 82 14.83 24.62 8.99
N PHE A 83 15.42 25.11 7.89
CA PHE A 83 15.68 26.53 7.71
C PHE A 83 14.40 27.34 7.44
N PHE A 84 13.40 26.80 6.74
CA PHE A 84 12.09 27.45 6.58
C PHE A 84 11.36 27.58 7.92
N ASN A 85 11.35 26.54 8.75
CA ASN A 85 10.77 26.63 10.09
C ASN A 85 11.50 27.67 10.96
N ARG A 86 12.83 27.79 10.83
CA ARG A 86 13.60 28.86 11.50
C ARG A 86 13.24 30.24 10.93
N PHE A 87 13.09 30.38 9.62
CA PHE A 87 12.68 31.61 8.95
C PHE A 87 11.32 32.11 9.45
N ILE A 88 10.33 31.22 9.49
CA ILE A 88 8.99 31.53 9.98
C ILE A 88 9.02 31.85 11.47
N LYS A 89 9.71 31.03 12.29
CA LYS A 89 9.80 31.25 13.73
C LYS A 89 10.49 32.57 14.11
N ASN A 90 11.49 33.00 13.34
CA ASN A 90 12.23 34.23 13.65
C ASN A 90 11.51 35.49 13.16
N ASN A 91 10.83 35.44 12.00
CA ASN A 91 10.34 36.65 11.32
C ASN A 91 8.80 36.74 11.25
N TYR A 92 8.10 35.61 11.38
CA TYR A 92 6.65 35.53 11.17
C TYR A 92 5.93 34.75 12.28
N LYS A 93 6.52 34.58 13.47
CA LYS A 93 5.95 33.72 14.54
C LYS A 93 4.48 34.03 14.85
N ARG A 94 4.16 35.31 15.08
CA ARG A 94 2.78 35.73 15.43
C ARG A 94 1.82 35.46 14.27
N LYS A 95 2.18 35.89 13.06
CA LYS A 95 1.37 35.67 11.86
C LYS A 95 1.18 34.20 11.55
N HIS A 96 2.21 33.37 11.74
CA HIS A 96 2.12 31.93 11.59
C HIS A 96 1.13 31.30 12.58
N ILE A 97 1.16 31.71 13.85
CA ILE A 97 0.19 31.24 14.84
C ILE A 97 -1.24 31.60 14.42
N GLN A 98 -1.47 32.84 13.97
CA GLN A 98 -2.77 33.29 13.47
C GLN A 98 -3.24 32.43 12.28
N VAL A 99 -2.39 32.20 11.28
CA VAL A 99 -2.72 31.35 10.12
C VAL A 99 -3.05 29.92 10.56
N ILE A 100 -2.29 29.34 11.49
CA ILE A 100 -2.57 27.98 11.99
C ILE A 100 -3.87 27.92 12.80
N GLN A 101 -4.23 28.98 13.51
CA GLN A 101 -5.52 29.07 14.21
C GLN A 101 -6.68 29.21 13.23
N ALA A 102 -6.55 30.07 12.21
CA ALA A 102 -7.55 30.24 11.16
C ALA A 102 -7.75 28.95 10.35
N LEU A 103 -6.69 28.21 10.05
CA LEU A 103 -6.77 26.90 9.38
C LEU A 103 -7.58 25.86 10.18
N ARG A 104 -7.63 25.98 11.51
CA ARG A 104 -8.44 25.08 12.34
C ARG A 104 -9.92 25.44 12.34
N LYS A 105 -10.25 26.67 11.94
CA LYS A 105 -11.61 27.20 11.84
C LYS A 105 -12.11 27.25 10.38
N ASP A 106 -11.28 26.84 9.43
CA ASP A 106 -11.52 26.98 7.98
C ASP A 106 -11.74 28.46 7.56
N GLU A 107 -10.98 29.38 8.16
CA GLU A 107 -11.06 30.85 7.96
C GLU A 107 -9.73 31.43 7.43
N VAL A 108 -8.87 30.66 6.73
CA VAL A 108 -7.52 31.16 6.34
C VAL A 108 -7.61 32.34 5.36
N TYR A 109 -8.64 32.37 4.52
CA TYR A 109 -8.89 33.44 3.54
C TYR A 109 -9.09 34.82 4.19
N GLU A 110 -9.48 34.87 5.46
CA GLU A 110 -9.65 36.12 6.22
C GLU A 110 -8.30 36.67 6.75
N VAL A 111 -7.26 35.85 6.76
CA VAL A 111 -5.94 36.25 7.26
C VAL A 111 -5.10 36.83 6.13
N ASP A 112 -4.76 38.11 6.20
CA ASP A 112 -3.80 38.73 5.26
C ASP A 112 -2.39 38.10 5.41
N ILE A 113 -2.04 37.10 4.60
CA ILE A 113 -0.74 36.40 4.68
C ILE A 113 0.31 37.11 3.81
N PRO A 114 1.45 37.56 4.38
CA PRO A 114 2.53 38.13 3.58
C PRO A 114 3.01 37.15 2.49
N LYS A 115 3.17 37.63 1.25
CA LYS A 115 3.56 36.80 0.09
C LYS A 115 4.79 35.91 0.33
N VAL A 116 5.78 36.41 1.06
CA VAL A 116 7.00 35.66 1.40
C VAL A 116 6.72 34.52 2.38
N LEU A 117 5.80 34.72 3.33
CA LEU A 117 5.34 33.67 4.24
C LEU A 117 4.53 32.61 3.49
N ASN A 118 3.62 33.04 2.61
CA ASN A 118 2.83 32.12 1.79
C ASN A 118 3.72 31.28 0.86
N SER A 119 4.69 31.92 0.19
CA SER A 119 5.72 31.21 -0.57
C SER A 119 6.52 30.21 0.28
N SER A 120 6.78 30.54 1.55
CA SER A 120 7.49 29.63 2.47
C SER A 120 6.64 28.41 2.84
N TYR A 121 5.33 28.58 3.01
CA TYR A 121 4.40 27.46 3.19
C TYR A 121 4.37 26.56 1.98
N PHE A 122 4.31 27.12 0.77
CA PHE A 122 4.33 26.32 -0.45
C PHE A 122 5.60 25.46 -0.56
N TYR A 123 6.79 26.04 -0.28
CA TYR A 123 8.03 25.26 -0.27
C TYR A 123 8.06 24.22 0.86
N LEU A 124 7.55 24.54 2.05
CA LEU A 124 7.42 23.55 3.13
C LEU A 124 6.52 22.39 2.70
N ALA A 125 5.36 22.68 2.10
CA ALA A 125 4.42 21.68 1.59
C ALA A 125 5.12 20.74 0.60
N GLN A 126 5.81 21.29 -0.40
CA GLN A 126 6.56 20.52 -1.39
C GLN A 126 7.68 19.67 -0.77
N ASN A 127 8.41 20.20 0.22
CA ASN A 127 9.47 19.45 0.88
C ASN A 127 8.93 18.28 1.72
N TYR A 128 7.83 18.48 2.45
CA TYR A 128 7.16 17.42 3.20
C TYR A 128 6.54 16.39 2.25
N TYR A 129 5.94 16.83 1.15
CA TYR A 129 5.39 15.96 0.11
C TYR A 129 6.48 15.08 -0.52
N ALA A 130 7.62 15.66 -0.91
CA ALA A 130 8.73 14.89 -1.47
C ALA A 130 9.31 13.88 -0.46
N ARG A 131 9.32 14.21 0.83
CA ARG A 131 9.68 13.25 1.88
C ARG A 131 8.63 12.17 2.07
N PHE A 132 7.35 12.50 2.01
CA PHE A 132 6.25 11.55 2.09
C PHE A 132 6.32 10.55 0.93
N LEU A 133 6.50 11.01 -0.32
CA LEU A 133 6.67 10.13 -1.48
C LEU A 133 7.83 9.15 -1.34
N ARG A 134 8.91 9.56 -0.65
CA ARG A 134 10.09 8.71 -0.44
C ARG A 134 9.96 7.76 0.76
N THR A 135 9.28 8.17 1.82
CA THR A 135 9.30 7.47 3.12
C THR A 135 7.96 6.87 3.53
N GLU A 136 6.88 7.22 2.81
CA GLU A 136 5.50 6.81 3.09
C GLU A 136 5.02 7.16 4.53
N LYS A 137 5.73 8.07 5.22
CA LYS A 137 5.39 8.50 6.58
C LYS A 137 4.15 9.40 6.58
N ILE A 138 3.09 8.94 7.23
CA ILE A 138 1.82 9.68 7.39
C ILE A 138 2.02 11.04 8.07
N SER A 139 3.00 11.19 8.97
CA SER A 139 3.31 12.48 9.60
C SER A 139 3.82 13.52 8.60
N ASP A 140 4.64 13.12 7.61
CA ASP A 140 5.09 14.00 6.53
C ASP A 140 3.90 14.34 5.60
N ALA A 141 3.00 13.39 5.33
CA ALA A 141 1.78 13.64 4.55
C ALA A 141 0.85 14.67 5.24
N LYS A 142 0.60 14.51 6.55
CA LYS A 142 -0.20 15.46 7.34
C LYS A 142 0.41 16.86 7.34
N ALA A 143 1.74 16.96 7.44
CA ALA A 143 2.44 18.23 7.36
C ALA A 143 2.35 18.86 5.96
N ALA A 144 2.50 18.07 4.89
CA ALA A 144 2.35 18.53 3.52
C ALA A 144 0.93 19.07 3.26
N LYS A 145 -0.10 18.28 3.60
CA LYS A 145 -1.51 18.68 3.48
C LYS A 145 -1.80 19.99 4.18
N ARG A 146 -1.34 20.14 5.43
CA ARG A 146 -1.53 21.38 6.20
C ARG A 146 -1.06 22.61 5.43
N TYR A 147 0.15 22.56 4.89
CA TYR A 147 0.72 23.72 4.20
C TYR A 147 0.15 23.91 2.79
N PHE A 148 -0.19 22.82 2.07
CA PHE A 148 -0.90 22.95 0.81
C PHE A 148 -2.30 23.54 0.99
N LYS A 149 -3.06 23.12 2.01
CA LYS A 149 -4.38 23.68 2.34
C LYS A 149 -4.32 25.20 2.59
N ILE A 150 -3.32 25.67 3.35
CA ILE A 150 -3.09 27.13 3.52
C ILE A 150 -2.85 27.84 2.19
N CYS A 151 -2.07 27.25 1.29
CA CYS A 151 -1.76 27.85 -0.01
C CYS A 151 -2.96 27.81 -0.97
N ASP A 152 -3.79 26.77 -0.85
CA ASP A 152 -5.02 26.56 -1.64
C ASP A 152 -6.08 27.59 -1.25
N GLU A 153 -6.36 27.73 0.05
CA GLU A 153 -7.35 28.70 0.59
C GLU A 153 -6.97 30.17 0.38
N THR A 154 -5.71 30.45 0.04
CA THR A 154 -5.25 31.81 -0.29
C THR A 154 -4.96 32.01 -1.77
N ASP A 155 -5.42 31.07 -2.61
CA ASP A 155 -5.22 31.06 -4.06
C ASP A 155 -3.76 31.32 -4.49
N PHE A 156 -2.80 30.88 -3.67
CA PHE A 156 -1.39 31.15 -3.91
C PHE A 156 -0.85 30.37 -5.11
N ASN A 157 -1.37 29.15 -5.32
CA ASN A 157 -0.98 28.31 -6.45
C ASN A 157 -2.08 27.32 -6.82
N SER A 158 -2.53 27.36 -8.08
CA SER A 158 -3.60 26.48 -8.58
C SER A 158 -3.27 24.97 -8.58
N LYS A 159 -2.00 24.60 -8.37
CA LYS A 159 -1.60 23.18 -8.27
C LYS A 159 -1.81 22.59 -6.87
N CYS A 160 -2.20 23.40 -5.87
CA CYS A 160 -2.34 22.95 -4.49
C CYS A 160 -3.40 21.85 -4.33
N SER A 161 -4.61 22.04 -4.88
CA SER A 161 -5.66 21.02 -4.97
C SER A 161 -5.16 19.68 -5.54
N ALA A 162 -4.46 19.71 -6.67
CA ALA A 162 -3.90 18.50 -7.28
C ALA A 162 -2.88 17.79 -6.37
N PHE A 163 -2.11 18.52 -5.56
CA PHE A 163 -1.23 17.90 -4.57
C PHE A 163 -2.01 17.28 -3.40
N LEU A 164 -3.08 17.92 -2.94
CA LEU A 164 -3.94 17.39 -1.89
C LEU A 164 -4.55 16.05 -2.31
N ASP A 165 -5.17 16.00 -3.49
CA ASP A 165 -5.77 14.78 -4.05
C ASP A 165 -4.76 13.64 -4.19
N ASN A 166 -3.55 13.97 -4.66
CA ASN A 166 -2.48 12.98 -4.80
C ASN A 166 -2.01 12.43 -3.45
N ILE A 167 -1.97 13.28 -2.40
CA ILE A 167 -1.65 12.81 -1.05
C ILE A 167 -2.75 11.88 -0.54
N ASP A 168 -4.03 12.25 -0.72
CA ASP A 168 -5.18 11.44 -0.33
C ASP A 168 -5.16 10.06 -0.97
N LYS A 169 -5.05 10.00 -2.30
CA LYS A 169 -4.96 8.74 -3.05
C LYS A 169 -3.78 7.88 -2.61
N LYS A 170 -2.62 8.50 -2.35
CA LYS A 170 -1.43 7.75 -1.89
C LYS A 170 -1.58 7.25 -0.46
N ILE A 171 -2.22 8.01 0.44
CA ILE A 171 -2.54 7.54 1.79
C ILE A 171 -3.49 6.35 1.72
N GLU A 172 -4.56 6.44 0.93
CA GLU A 172 -5.52 5.35 0.73
C GLU A 172 -4.81 4.09 0.21
N TYR A 173 -3.95 4.23 -0.79
CA TYR A 173 -3.12 3.13 -1.29
C TYR A 173 -2.22 2.52 -0.22
N ILE A 174 -1.56 3.33 0.61
CA ILE A 174 -0.70 2.83 1.71
C ILE A 174 -1.53 2.04 2.74
N ILE A 175 -2.74 2.51 3.06
CA ILE A 175 -3.67 1.81 3.95
C ILE A 175 -4.08 0.48 3.34
N LYS A 176 -4.52 0.47 2.07
CA LYS A 176 -4.92 -0.73 1.31
C LYS A 176 -3.80 -1.76 1.16
N LYS A 177 -2.54 -1.30 1.08
CA LYS A 177 -1.35 -2.16 1.01
C LYS A 177 -1.01 -2.82 2.35
N ARG A 178 -1.51 -2.29 3.48
CA ARG A 178 -1.22 -2.86 4.80
C ARG A 178 -1.81 -4.26 4.88
N LYS A 179 -1.03 -5.20 5.41
CA LYS A 179 -1.50 -6.56 5.62
C LYS A 179 -2.29 -6.67 6.93
N ASN A 180 -3.42 -7.35 6.85
CA ASN A 180 -4.30 -7.68 7.97
C ASN A 180 -4.62 -9.17 7.97
N PHE A 181 -5.03 -9.65 9.14
CA PHE A 181 -5.64 -10.96 9.29
C PHE A 181 -7.15 -10.80 9.12
N GLU A 182 -7.76 -11.67 8.32
CA GLU A 182 -9.21 -11.73 8.10
C GLU A 182 -9.66 -13.16 8.39
N PHE A 183 -10.57 -13.34 9.35
CA PHE A 183 -11.18 -14.64 9.62
C PHE A 183 -12.42 -14.79 8.74
N PHE A 184 -12.67 -15.99 8.24
CA PHE A 184 -13.89 -16.27 7.51
C PHE A 184 -14.49 -17.62 7.88
N LEU A 185 -15.81 -17.69 7.83
CA LEU A 185 -16.58 -18.93 7.84
C LEU A 185 -17.12 -19.17 6.44
N TYR A 186 -17.32 -20.43 6.08
CA TYR A 186 -17.91 -20.77 4.80
C TYR A 186 -18.78 -22.00 4.86
N PHE A 187 -19.79 -21.97 4.00
CA PHE A 187 -20.73 -23.04 3.77
C PHE A 187 -20.86 -23.24 2.26
N GLY A 188 -20.88 -24.49 1.81
CA GLY A 188 -20.94 -24.73 0.38
C GLY A 188 -21.24 -26.17 0.02
N ARG A 189 -21.24 -26.41 -1.28
CA ARG A 189 -21.39 -27.73 -1.88
C ARG A 189 -20.11 -28.11 -2.58
N MET A 190 -19.66 -29.34 -2.34
CA MET A 190 -18.52 -29.95 -3.03
C MET A 190 -19.02 -31.13 -3.86
N LEU A 191 -18.68 -31.09 -5.14
CA LEU A 191 -18.91 -32.16 -6.10
C LEU A 191 -17.55 -32.68 -6.50
N TYR A 192 -17.33 -33.99 -6.37
CA TYR A 192 -16.06 -34.57 -6.79
C TYR A 192 -16.23 -36.00 -7.26
N GLN A 193 -15.43 -36.36 -8.25
CA GLN A 193 -15.39 -37.70 -8.79
C GLN A 193 -14.06 -38.33 -8.40
N ASP A 194 -14.10 -39.53 -7.83
CA ASP A 194 -12.94 -40.30 -7.40
C ASP A 194 -13.07 -41.79 -7.81
N ARG A 195 -12.05 -42.59 -7.48
CA ARG A 195 -11.96 -44.00 -7.84
C ARG A 195 -11.90 -44.87 -6.59
N VAL A 196 -12.76 -45.88 -6.50
CA VAL A 196 -12.75 -46.89 -5.45
C VAL A 196 -12.18 -48.18 -6.04
N GLN A 197 -11.13 -48.71 -5.43
CA GLN A 197 -10.49 -49.95 -5.89
C GLN A 197 -11.19 -51.17 -5.30
N ILE A 198 -11.54 -52.11 -6.18
CA ILE A 198 -12.00 -53.45 -5.82
C ILE A 198 -10.97 -54.49 -6.25
N GLU A 199 -10.89 -55.57 -5.48
CA GLU A 199 -10.06 -56.74 -5.77
C GLU A 199 -10.93 -57.99 -5.84
N GLU A 200 -10.73 -58.82 -6.86
CA GLU A 200 -11.44 -60.08 -7.00
C GLU A 200 -10.89 -61.12 -6.02
N ASN A 201 -11.78 -61.76 -5.26
CA ASN A 201 -11.40 -62.68 -4.17
C ASN A 201 -10.71 -63.96 -4.66
N SER A 202 -10.88 -64.31 -5.94
CA SER A 202 -10.38 -65.55 -6.56
C SER A 202 -9.05 -65.40 -7.30
N SER A 203 -8.77 -64.20 -7.83
CA SER A 203 -7.73 -63.97 -8.84
C SER A 203 -6.77 -62.81 -8.49
N SER A 204 -7.05 -62.06 -7.41
CA SER A 204 -6.35 -60.83 -7.04
C SER A 204 -6.31 -59.77 -8.16
N ILE A 205 -7.21 -59.86 -9.15
CA ILE A 205 -7.34 -58.85 -10.20
C ILE A 205 -7.96 -57.60 -9.58
N GLN A 206 -7.30 -56.45 -9.76
CA GLN A 206 -7.80 -55.16 -9.31
C GLN A 206 -8.62 -54.47 -10.41
N SER A 207 -9.69 -53.80 -10.00
CA SER A 207 -10.54 -52.99 -10.88
C SER A 207 -10.94 -51.69 -10.18
N ASP A 208 -11.19 -50.65 -10.98
CA ASP A 208 -11.62 -49.34 -10.48
C ASP A 208 -13.14 -49.17 -10.65
N LEU A 209 -13.79 -48.67 -9.61
CA LEU A 209 -15.16 -48.15 -9.65
C LEU A 209 -15.11 -46.62 -9.62
N ILE A 210 -15.95 -45.97 -10.43
CA ILE A 210 -16.13 -44.52 -10.38
C ILE A 210 -17.10 -44.18 -9.25
N SER A 211 -16.70 -43.25 -8.39
CA SER A 211 -17.52 -42.73 -7.30
C SER A 211 -17.79 -41.24 -7.54
N ASN A 212 -19.07 -40.90 -7.70
CA ASN A 212 -19.54 -39.54 -7.91
C ASN A 212 -20.15 -39.00 -6.62
N ASN A 213 -19.42 -38.11 -5.97
CA ASN A 213 -19.74 -37.61 -4.64
C ASN A 213 -20.44 -36.27 -4.70
N SER A 214 -21.44 -36.09 -3.84
CA SER A 214 -22.07 -34.80 -3.58
C SER A 214 -22.14 -34.56 -2.08
N THR A 215 -21.40 -33.56 -1.59
CA THR A 215 -21.31 -33.25 -0.17
C THR A 215 -21.61 -31.79 0.11
N ILE A 216 -22.11 -31.55 1.31
CA ILE A 216 -22.25 -30.23 1.90
C ILE A 216 -21.05 -30.03 2.84
N CYS A 217 -20.40 -28.87 2.73
CA CYS A 217 -19.20 -28.53 3.49
C CYS A 217 -19.45 -27.34 4.41
N TYR A 218 -18.92 -27.44 5.62
CA TYR A 218 -18.84 -26.34 6.59
C TYR A 218 -17.39 -26.17 7.01
N GLY A 219 -16.89 -24.95 6.95
CA GLY A 219 -15.50 -24.68 7.23
C GLY A 219 -15.22 -23.27 7.71
N ALA A 220 -13.96 -23.09 8.08
CA ALA A 220 -13.41 -21.83 8.52
C ALA A 220 -12.02 -21.65 7.92
N GLY A 221 -11.56 -20.41 7.89
CA GLY A 221 -10.21 -20.11 7.47
C GLY A 221 -9.72 -18.75 7.92
N LEU A 222 -8.45 -18.53 7.64
CA LEU A 222 -7.71 -17.31 7.94
C LEU A 222 -7.05 -16.83 6.66
N ARG A 223 -7.18 -15.54 6.37
CA ARG A 223 -6.43 -14.86 5.32
C ARG A 223 -5.42 -13.92 5.96
N TYR A 224 -4.23 -13.89 5.39
CA TYR A 224 -3.23 -12.90 5.70
C TYR A 224 -2.83 -12.20 4.41
N GLY A 225 -3.34 -10.99 4.22
CA GLY A 225 -3.25 -10.30 2.95
C GLY A 225 -3.48 -8.82 3.07
N SER A 226 -3.35 -8.14 1.93
CA SER A 226 -3.71 -6.74 1.71
C SER A 226 -4.91 -6.68 0.76
N ALA A 227 -5.34 -5.48 0.40
CA ALA A 227 -6.37 -5.27 -0.61
C ALA A 227 -6.02 -5.83 -2.00
N PHE A 228 -4.74 -6.18 -2.25
CA PHE A 228 -4.25 -6.62 -3.56
C PHE A 228 -3.91 -8.10 -3.65
N ASN A 229 -3.43 -8.71 -2.57
CA ASN A 229 -3.00 -10.11 -2.54
C ASN A 229 -2.85 -10.62 -1.12
N GLY A 230 -2.81 -11.94 -0.95
CA GLY A 230 -2.60 -12.57 0.33
C GLY A 230 -2.46 -14.07 0.25
N TYR A 231 -2.23 -14.65 1.42
CA TYR A 231 -2.25 -16.09 1.64
C TYR A 231 -3.54 -16.47 2.37
N GLU A 232 -4.04 -17.66 2.11
CA GLU A 232 -5.17 -18.23 2.83
C GLU A 232 -4.87 -19.62 3.34
N VAL A 233 -5.43 -19.94 4.51
CA VAL A 233 -5.45 -21.27 5.08
C VAL A 233 -6.89 -21.58 5.48
N SER A 234 -7.43 -22.72 5.06
CA SER A 234 -8.78 -23.13 5.43
C SER A 234 -8.87 -24.61 5.74
N GLY A 235 -9.86 -24.95 6.56
CA GLY A 235 -10.29 -26.31 6.83
C GLY A 235 -11.81 -26.43 6.74
N ALA A 236 -12.30 -27.56 6.24
CA ALA A 236 -13.71 -27.90 6.27
C ALA A 236 -13.93 -29.38 6.63
N THR A 237 -15.11 -29.62 7.17
CA THR A 237 -15.71 -30.95 7.22
C THR A 237 -16.86 -30.97 6.22
N CYS A 238 -17.00 -32.08 5.50
CA CYS A 238 -18.08 -32.27 4.55
C CYS A 238 -18.74 -33.63 4.77
N SER A 239 -20.04 -33.69 4.51
CA SER A 239 -20.82 -34.93 4.54
C SER A 239 -21.83 -34.95 3.41
N GLY A 240 -22.20 -36.15 2.97
CA GLY A 240 -23.20 -36.31 1.93
C GLY A 240 -23.26 -37.73 1.41
N THR A 241 -23.51 -37.86 0.13
CA THR A 241 -23.75 -39.16 -0.51
C THR A 241 -22.91 -39.32 -1.76
N THR A 242 -22.52 -40.55 -2.06
CA THR A 242 -21.90 -40.93 -3.32
C THR A 242 -22.71 -41.98 -4.07
N THR A 243 -22.54 -41.98 -5.39
CA THR A 243 -22.99 -43.06 -6.25
C THR A 243 -21.76 -43.72 -6.86
N VAL A 244 -21.61 -45.01 -6.61
CA VAL A 244 -20.51 -45.84 -7.11
C VAL A 244 -21.02 -46.71 -8.26
N ALA A 245 -20.29 -46.75 -9.36
CA ALA A 245 -20.60 -47.59 -10.52
C ALA A 245 -19.31 -48.10 -11.18
N GLY A 246 -19.36 -49.30 -11.76
CA GLY A 246 -18.22 -49.84 -12.53
C GLY A 246 -17.92 -49.04 -13.80
N GLU A 247 -16.65 -48.97 -14.18
CA GLU A 247 -16.26 -48.44 -15.49
C GLU A 247 -16.67 -49.43 -16.60
N ALA A 248 -17.44 -48.96 -17.58
CA ALA A 248 -17.77 -49.69 -18.80
C ALA A 248 -16.51 -49.89 -19.69
N ARG A 249 -15.63 -50.80 -19.29
CA ARG A 249 -14.43 -51.19 -20.05
C ARG A 249 -14.35 -52.70 -20.16
N GLY A 250 -14.98 -53.24 -21.20
CA GLY A 250 -14.90 -54.67 -21.55
C GLY A 250 -15.84 -55.55 -20.73
N GLU A 251 -15.92 -56.83 -21.12
CA GLU A 251 -16.83 -57.87 -20.60
C GLU A 251 -16.47 -58.35 -19.18
N SER A 252 -16.20 -57.45 -18.23
CA SER A 252 -16.01 -57.82 -16.82
C SER A 252 -17.27 -57.56 -15.99
N ILE A 253 -17.46 -58.41 -14.97
CA ILE A 253 -18.58 -58.45 -14.02
C ILE A 253 -18.82 -57.09 -13.31
N THR A 254 -17.83 -56.20 -13.33
CA THR A 254 -17.88 -54.86 -12.75
C THR A 254 -18.90 -53.92 -13.41
N ASN A 255 -19.32 -54.18 -14.66
CA ASN A 255 -20.31 -53.35 -15.36
C ASN A 255 -21.71 -53.33 -14.72
N ASN A 256 -22.05 -54.36 -13.92
CA ASN A 256 -23.36 -54.47 -13.29
C ASN A 256 -23.39 -53.91 -11.85
N TYR A 257 -22.24 -53.53 -11.29
CA TYR A 257 -22.19 -53.01 -9.93
C TYR A 257 -22.58 -51.53 -9.90
N LYS A 258 -23.65 -51.22 -9.15
CA LYS A 258 -24.08 -49.85 -8.87
C LYS A 258 -24.64 -49.75 -7.46
N GLN A 259 -24.07 -48.84 -6.66
CA GLN A 259 -24.55 -48.52 -5.32
C GLN A 259 -24.81 -47.01 -5.24
N SER A 260 -26.04 -46.62 -4.94
CA SER A 260 -26.44 -45.20 -4.85
C SER A 260 -26.74 -44.82 -3.40
N GLY A 261 -26.47 -43.57 -3.04
CA GLY A 261 -26.80 -43.05 -1.70
C GLY A 261 -25.85 -43.50 -0.60
N VAL A 262 -24.63 -43.92 -0.95
CA VAL A 262 -23.62 -44.36 0.02
C VAL A 262 -23.19 -43.15 0.86
N PRO A 263 -23.27 -43.20 2.20
CA PRO A 263 -22.87 -42.09 3.03
C PRO A 263 -21.35 -41.89 2.93
N VAL A 264 -20.95 -40.63 2.75
CA VAL A 264 -19.54 -40.22 2.70
C VAL A 264 -19.29 -39.03 3.62
N ALA A 265 -18.14 -39.03 4.26
CA ALA A 265 -17.61 -37.93 5.05
C ALA A 265 -16.21 -37.58 4.55
N SER A 266 -15.86 -36.29 4.60
CA SER A 266 -14.53 -35.84 4.22
C SER A 266 -14.05 -34.67 5.06
N MET A 267 -12.74 -34.59 5.26
CA MET A 267 -12.05 -33.40 5.75
C MET A 267 -11.25 -32.79 4.62
N LEU A 268 -11.36 -31.48 4.46
CA LEU A 268 -10.62 -30.69 3.48
C LEU A 268 -9.71 -29.73 4.23
N PHE A 269 -8.43 -29.69 3.87
CA PHE A 269 -7.48 -28.69 4.31
C PHE A 269 -6.84 -28.01 3.10
N GLU A 270 -6.63 -26.70 3.17
CA GLU A 270 -6.19 -25.92 2.01
C GLU A 270 -5.18 -24.86 2.43
N LEU A 271 -4.13 -24.72 1.62
CA LEU A 271 -3.18 -23.62 1.67
C LEU A 271 -3.17 -22.92 0.32
N GLY A 272 -3.38 -21.61 0.29
CA GLY A 272 -3.52 -20.89 -0.97
C GLY A 272 -2.86 -19.52 -0.99
N TYR A 273 -2.68 -19.02 -2.21
CA TYR A 273 -2.32 -17.64 -2.50
C TYR A 273 -3.35 -17.04 -3.46
N TYR A 274 -3.70 -15.78 -3.22
CA TYR A 274 -4.67 -15.07 -4.04
C TYR A 274 -4.20 -13.67 -4.42
N ILE A 275 -4.75 -13.19 -5.53
CA ILE A 275 -4.67 -11.81 -6.00
C ILE A 275 -6.08 -11.22 -6.12
N ARG A 276 -6.19 -9.91 -5.96
CA ARG A 276 -7.44 -9.13 -6.11
C ARG A 276 -7.25 -8.09 -7.23
N PRO A 277 -7.57 -8.42 -8.50
CA PRO A 277 -7.30 -7.53 -9.63
C PRO A 277 -8.11 -6.23 -9.57
N ASP A 278 -9.36 -6.29 -9.11
CA ASP A 278 -10.28 -5.15 -9.11
C ASP A 278 -10.41 -4.48 -7.74
N ASN A 279 -9.30 -4.35 -7.01
CA ASN A 279 -9.21 -3.65 -5.73
C ASN A 279 -10.36 -4.00 -4.77
N GLU A 280 -10.42 -5.27 -4.33
CA GLU A 280 -11.30 -5.84 -3.29
C GLU A 280 -12.50 -6.67 -3.76
N LYS A 281 -13.06 -6.43 -4.96
CA LYS A 281 -14.31 -7.11 -5.36
C LYS A 281 -14.13 -8.52 -5.89
N THR A 282 -13.05 -8.75 -6.64
CA THR A 282 -12.78 -10.03 -7.28
C THR A 282 -11.52 -10.62 -6.68
N ARG A 283 -11.51 -11.94 -6.51
CA ARG A 283 -10.36 -12.69 -6.03
C ARG A 283 -10.07 -13.85 -6.98
N LEU A 284 -8.83 -14.00 -7.38
CA LEU A 284 -8.34 -15.14 -8.14
C LEU A 284 -7.20 -15.77 -7.36
N GLY A 285 -7.19 -17.08 -7.22
CA GLY A 285 -6.19 -17.76 -6.42
C GLY A 285 -5.86 -19.15 -6.90
N LEU A 286 -4.80 -19.67 -6.31
CA LEU A 286 -4.35 -21.04 -6.44
C LEU A 286 -4.13 -21.58 -5.04
N SER A 287 -4.59 -22.80 -4.79
CA SER A 287 -4.39 -23.48 -3.52
C SER A 287 -4.02 -24.95 -3.71
N LEU A 288 -3.45 -25.50 -2.65
CA LEU A 288 -3.05 -26.89 -2.50
C LEU A 288 -4.06 -27.56 -1.56
N PRO A 289 -5.11 -28.21 -2.10
CA PRO A 289 -6.05 -28.97 -1.29
C PRO A 289 -5.43 -30.30 -0.84
N LEU A 290 -5.76 -30.70 0.38
CA LEU A 290 -5.60 -32.04 0.93
C LEU A 290 -6.98 -32.50 1.41
N ILE A 291 -7.50 -33.57 0.81
CA ILE A 291 -8.80 -34.14 1.11
C ILE A 291 -8.58 -35.53 1.70
N TYR A 292 -9.09 -35.75 2.91
CA TYR A 292 -9.25 -37.09 3.48
C TYR A 292 -10.72 -37.47 3.41
N ARG A 293 -11.05 -38.60 2.80
CA ARG A 293 -12.42 -39.10 2.65
C ARG A 293 -12.56 -40.48 3.28
N VAL A 294 -13.75 -40.74 3.82
CA VAL A 294 -14.22 -42.08 4.22
C VAL A 294 -15.62 -42.29 3.65
N GLY A 295 -15.90 -43.50 3.14
CA GLY A 295 -17.25 -43.90 2.72
C GLY A 295 -17.59 -45.33 3.09
N SER A 296 -18.86 -45.60 3.34
CA SER A 296 -19.36 -46.91 3.77
C SER A 296 -19.85 -47.75 2.59
N TYR A 297 -18.93 -48.20 1.74
CA TYR A 297 -19.24 -49.00 0.56
C TYR A 297 -19.64 -50.43 0.92
N SER A 298 -20.51 -51.04 0.10
CA SER A 298 -20.72 -52.50 0.14
C SER A 298 -19.85 -53.18 -0.90
N SER A 299 -19.25 -54.32 -0.59
CA SER A 299 -18.51 -55.09 -1.59
C SER A 299 -19.46 -55.67 -2.66
N PRO A 300 -19.09 -55.65 -3.96
CA PRO A 300 -19.76 -56.45 -4.98
C PRO A 300 -19.57 -57.95 -4.72
N ASP A 301 -20.50 -58.79 -5.21
CA ASP A 301 -20.39 -60.25 -5.07
C ASP A 301 -19.08 -60.78 -5.70
N GLY A 302 -18.27 -61.49 -4.89
CA GLY A 302 -16.98 -62.04 -5.33
C GLY A 302 -15.80 -61.07 -5.28
N TYR A 303 -16.00 -59.82 -4.82
CA TYR A 303 -14.96 -58.80 -4.71
C TYR A 303 -14.83 -58.29 -3.26
N THR A 304 -13.71 -57.63 -2.97
CA THR A 304 -13.46 -56.86 -1.74
C THR A 304 -13.05 -55.43 -2.08
N ILE A 305 -13.47 -54.46 -1.26
CA ILE A 305 -13.08 -53.06 -1.43
C ILE A 305 -11.80 -52.80 -0.64
N ASN A 306 -10.75 -52.40 -1.34
CA ASN A 306 -9.42 -52.23 -0.72
C ASN A 306 -9.27 -50.87 -0.02
N ASN A 307 -9.96 -49.83 -0.50
CA ASN A 307 -9.79 -48.46 -0.02
C ASN A 307 -11.13 -47.79 0.33
N GLU A 308 -11.64 -48.05 1.55
CA GLU A 308 -12.81 -47.33 2.09
C GLU A 308 -12.50 -45.87 2.45
N SER A 309 -11.21 -45.59 2.68
CA SER A 309 -10.69 -44.24 2.91
C SER A 309 -9.59 -43.88 1.93
N GLU A 310 -9.51 -42.60 1.55
CA GLU A 310 -8.52 -42.11 0.60
C GLU A 310 -8.05 -40.70 0.96
N ILE A 311 -6.76 -40.44 0.72
CA ILE A 311 -6.16 -39.12 0.78
C ILE A 311 -5.89 -38.64 -0.65
N ASN A 312 -6.50 -37.53 -1.03
CA ASN A 312 -6.33 -36.89 -2.32
C ASN A 312 -5.67 -35.52 -2.14
N TYR A 313 -4.69 -35.19 -2.98
CA TYR A 313 -3.99 -33.92 -2.98
C TYR A 313 -3.77 -33.43 -4.41
N GLY A 314 -3.60 -32.13 -4.59
CA GLY A 314 -3.39 -31.57 -5.92
C GLY A 314 -3.33 -30.06 -5.95
N ILE A 315 -3.88 -29.48 -7.01
CA ILE A 315 -3.92 -28.03 -7.23
C ILE A 315 -5.37 -27.62 -7.51
N MET A 316 -5.75 -26.47 -7.00
CA MET A 316 -7.08 -25.93 -7.17
C MET A 316 -7.04 -24.44 -7.50
N GLY A 317 -7.72 -24.07 -8.58
CA GLY A 317 -8.00 -22.68 -8.92
C GLY A 317 -9.20 -22.18 -8.13
N THR A 318 -9.10 -20.96 -7.61
CA THR A 318 -10.17 -20.31 -6.85
C THR A 318 -10.56 -18.99 -7.51
N ALA A 319 -11.85 -18.76 -7.63
CA ALA A 319 -12.43 -17.49 -8.06
C ALA A 319 -13.46 -17.05 -7.02
N GLY A 320 -13.32 -15.83 -6.51
CA GLY A 320 -14.18 -15.25 -5.48
C GLY A 320 -14.75 -13.92 -5.95
N MET A 321 -16.03 -13.69 -5.66
CA MET A 321 -16.73 -12.43 -5.91
C MET A 321 -17.35 -11.91 -4.62
N GLN A 322 -16.91 -10.75 -4.17
CA GLN A 322 -17.43 -10.08 -2.99
C GLN A 322 -18.81 -9.49 -3.29
N LEU A 323 -19.81 -9.97 -2.56
CA LEU A 323 -21.14 -9.38 -2.43
C LEU A 323 -21.18 -8.54 -1.13
N PRO A 324 -22.21 -7.71 -0.92
CA PRO A 324 -22.27 -6.80 0.24
C PRO A 324 -22.14 -7.48 1.61
N LEU A 325 -22.63 -8.71 1.75
CA LEU A 325 -22.61 -9.46 3.02
C LEU A 325 -21.78 -10.75 2.98
N PHE A 326 -21.55 -11.30 1.79
CA PHE A 326 -20.92 -12.60 1.60
C PHE A 326 -19.95 -12.54 0.42
N GLU A 327 -19.01 -13.47 0.34
CA GLU A 327 -18.24 -13.72 -0.86
C GLU A 327 -18.72 -15.04 -1.48
N LEU A 328 -19.11 -15.00 -2.76
CA LEU A 328 -19.37 -16.22 -3.54
C LEU A 328 -18.03 -16.72 -4.08
N GLN A 329 -17.65 -17.94 -3.71
CA GLN A 329 -16.39 -18.55 -4.13
C GLN A 329 -16.67 -19.83 -4.91
N THR A 330 -16.11 -19.91 -6.11
CA THR A 330 -16.05 -21.13 -6.91
C THR A 330 -14.63 -21.67 -6.90
N LYS A 331 -14.48 -22.98 -6.74
CA LYS A 331 -13.18 -23.65 -6.77
C LYS A 331 -13.22 -24.81 -7.74
N LEU A 332 -12.19 -24.94 -8.56
CA LEU A 332 -12.01 -26.02 -9.52
C LEU A 332 -10.65 -26.65 -9.28
N GLY A 333 -10.61 -27.95 -9.05
CA GLY A 333 -9.37 -28.62 -8.69
C GLY A 333 -9.20 -29.96 -9.38
N HIS A 334 -7.93 -30.24 -9.67
CA HIS A 334 -7.47 -31.52 -10.15
C HIS A 334 -6.53 -32.09 -9.09
N LEU A 335 -6.97 -33.19 -8.47
CA LEU A 335 -6.19 -33.98 -7.53
C LEU A 335 -5.71 -35.25 -8.24
N ASN A 336 -4.69 -35.90 -7.68
CA ASN A 336 -4.09 -37.14 -8.22
C ASN A 336 -5.08 -38.12 -8.88
N LYS A 337 -6.21 -38.41 -8.23
CA LYS A 337 -7.23 -39.37 -8.67
C LYS A 337 -8.63 -38.77 -8.73
N SER A 338 -8.76 -37.47 -8.52
CA SER A 338 -10.06 -36.83 -8.35
C SER A 338 -10.16 -35.47 -9.02
N ASN A 339 -11.33 -35.19 -9.59
CA ASN A 339 -11.67 -33.84 -10.05
C ASN A 339 -12.71 -33.25 -9.11
N LEU A 340 -12.56 -31.97 -8.77
CA LEU A 340 -13.38 -31.32 -7.76
C LEU A 340 -13.96 -29.99 -8.27
N LEU A 341 -15.21 -29.74 -7.92
CA LEU A 341 -15.90 -28.46 -8.06
C LEU A 341 -16.50 -28.10 -6.71
N MET A 342 -16.19 -26.91 -6.21
CA MET A 342 -16.84 -26.35 -5.02
C MET A 342 -17.50 -25.02 -5.33
N ILE A 343 -18.66 -24.81 -4.72
CA ILE A 343 -19.34 -23.52 -4.68
C ILE A 343 -19.63 -23.20 -3.22
N ASN A 344 -19.03 -22.13 -2.72
CA ASN A 344 -19.07 -21.73 -1.32
C ASN A 344 -19.62 -20.30 -1.18
N LEU A 345 -20.36 -20.08 -0.11
CA LEU A 345 -20.68 -18.76 0.42
C LEU A 345 -19.80 -18.52 1.65
N LEU A 346 -19.05 -17.43 1.62
CA LEU A 346 -18.09 -17.07 2.66
C LEU A 346 -18.59 -15.83 3.40
N TYR A 347 -18.45 -15.82 4.71
CA TYR A 347 -18.69 -14.65 5.56
C TYR A 347 -17.39 -14.28 6.27
N THR A 348 -16.93 -13.04 6.10
CA THR A 348 -15.66 -12.53 6.63
C THR A 348 -15.92 -11.60 7.82
N PHE A 349 -15.12 -11.73 8.88
CA PHE A 349 -15.22 -10.97 10.13
C PHE A 349 -14.22 -9.81 10.23
#